data_AF-A0A7L6CLW4-F1
#
_entry.id   AF-A0A7L6CLW4-F1
#
_cell.length_a   1.000
_cell.length_b   1.000
_cell.length_c   1.000
_cell.angle_alpha   90.00
_cell.angle_beta   90.00
_cell.angle_gamma   90.00
#
_symmetry.space_group_name_H-M   'P 1'
#
loop_
_entity.id
_entity.type
_entity.pdbx_description
1 polymer ?
#
loop_
_entity_poly.entity_id
_entity_poly.type
_entity_poly.pdbx_seq_one_letter_code
_entity_poly.pdbx_strand_id
1 'polypeptide(L)' 'MLSNLGYYNNGAQTVAVPCDVAEPLSHSVAKGFFDDNDGRWLRNNSATWKELLKHVIAVPKHSPAPEYRGAPRKVED' A
#
# COMPACT_ATOMS: atom_id res chain seq x y z
N MET A 1 -3.00 -22.80 2.23
CA MET A 1 -3.86 -21.85 1.50
C MET A 1 -3.19 -20.47 1.49
N LEU A 2 -2.05 -20.33 0.80
CA LEU A 2 -1.31 -19.05 0.62
C LEU A 2 -0.57 -19.01 -0.74
N SER A 3 -0.75 -20.02 -1.59
CA SER A 3 0.12 -20.34 -2.72
C SER A 3 0.07 -19.34 -3.88
N ASN A 4 -0.92 -18.45 -3.90
CA ASN A 4 -1.13 -17.44 -4.95
C ASN A 4 -0.97 -16.00 -4.47
N LEU A 5 -0.41 -15.77 -3.27
CA LEU A 5 -0.13 -14.41 -2.80
C LEU A 5 0.91 -13.68 -3.65
N GLY A 6 1.65 -14.36 -4.53
CA GLY A 6 2.66 -13.74 -5.38
C GLY A 6 2.13 -12.59 -6.25
N TYR A 7 0.85 -12.61 -6.65
CA TYR A 7 0.23 -11.50 -7.37
C TYR A 7 -0.08 -10.29 -6.46
N TYR A 8 -0.59 -10.57 -5.25
CA TYR A 8 -1.04 -9.54 -4.30
C TYR A 8 0.06 -9.04 -3.34
N ASN A 9 1.18 -9.75 -3.26
CA ASN A 9 2.30 -9.48 -2.34
C ASN A 9 3.65 -9.64 -3.04
N ASN A 10 3.79 -9.04 -4.23
CA ASN A 10 5.06 -9.10 -4.97
C ASN A 10 6.14 -8.17 -4.37
N GLY A 11 5.74 -7.23 -3.51
CA GLY A 11 6.56 -6.22 -2.85
C GLY A 11 6.95 -5.05 -3.75
N ALA A 12 7.25 -5.28 -5.02
CA ALA A 12 7.65 -4.22 -5.95
C ALA A 12 6.51 -3.23 -6.27
N GLN A 13 5.29 -3.75 -6.42
CA GLN A 13 4.09 -2.99 -6.78
C GLN A 13 2.95 -3.19 -5.77
N THR A 14 2.89 -4.36 -5.13
CA THR A 14 1.79 -4.73 -4.24
C THR A 14 2.32 -5.36 -2.95
N VAL A 15 1.69 -5.02 -1.83
CA VAL A 15 1.90 -5.70 -0.55
C VAL A 15 0.55 -6.15 0.01
N ALA A 16 0.50 -7.34 0.60
CA ALA A 16 -0.70 -7.86 1.22
C ALA A 16 -0.67 -7.58 2.73
N VAL A 17 -1.66 -6.84 3.21
CA VAL A 17 -1.83 -6.43 4.62
C VAL A 17 -3.24 -6.76 5.10
N PRO A 18 -3.46 -7.02 6.40
CA PRO A 18 -4.79 -7.20 6.96
C PRO A 18 -5.67 -5.94 6.85
N CYS A 19 -6.97 -6.13 6.63
CA CYS A 19 -7.93 -5.01 6.50
C CYS A 19 -8.07 -4.21 7.80
N ASP A 20 -8.03 -4.88 8.96
CA ASP A 20 -8.07 -4.26 10.29
C ASP A 20 -6.88 -3.31 10.55
N VAL A 21 -5.76 -3.49 9.86
CA VAL A 21 -4.62 -2.55 9.87
C VAL A 21 -4.82 -1.42 8.86
N ALA A 22 -5.32 -1.71 7.66
CA ALA A 22 -5.46 -0.73 6.59
C ALA A 22 -6.65 0.22 6.77
N GLU A 23 -7.79 -0.27 7.27
CA GLU A 23 -9.03 0.50 7.41
C GLU A 23 -8.90 1.71 8.34
N PRO A 24 -8.27 1.63 9.54
CA PRO A 24 -8.10 2.78 10.42
C PRO A 24 -7.21 3.89 9.82
N LEU A 25 -6.28 3.52 8.92
CA LEU A 25 -5.38 4.47 8.25
C LEU A 25 -6.04 5.16 7.05
N SER A 26 -7.17 4.62 6.59
CA SER A 26 -7.85 5.09 5.38
C SER A 26 -8.76 6.29 5.66
N HIS A 27 -9.00 7.08 4.62
CA HIS A 27 -9.88 8.23 4.64
C HIS A 27 -11.04 8.00 3.69
N SER A 28 -12.23 8.51 4.05
CA SER A 28 -13.33 8.58 3.10
C SER A 28 -12.92 9.47 1.92
N VAL A 29 -13.29 9.03 0.72
CA VAL A 29 -13.12 9.81 -0.50
C VAL A 29 -14.03 11.04 -0.42
N ALA A 30 -13.48 12.22 -0.73
CA ALA A 30 -14.29 13.42 -0.84
C ALA A 30 -15.11 13.37 -2.14
N LYS A 31 -16.34 13.89 -2.10
CA LYS A 31 -17.19 13.94 -3.30
C LYS A 31 -16.45 14.66 -4.45
N GLY A 32 -16.43 14.03 -5.63
CA GLY A 32 -15.74 14.53 -6.82
C GLY A 32 -14.21 14.34 -6.83
N PHE A 33 -13.65 13.56 -5.90
CA PHE A 33 -12.22 13.24 -5.90
C PHE A 33 -11.87 12.04 -6.79
N PHE A 34 -12.77 11.06 -6.90
CA PHE A 34 -12.73 9.98 -7.89
C PHE A 34 -14.05 9.99 -8.69
N ASP A 35 -14.04 9.41 -9.90
CA ASP A 35 -15.23 9.32 -10.77
C ASP A 35 -16.37 8.58 -10.07
N ASP A 36 -16.01 7.54 -9.32
CA ASP A 36 -16.88 6.80 -8.44
C ASP A 36 -16.91 7.52 -7.08
N ASN A 37 -18.03 8.18 -6.78
CA ASN A 37 -18.16 9.09 -5.64
C ASN A 37 -18.18 8.40 -4.25
N ASP A 38 -17.77 7.13 -4.16
CA ASP A 38 -17.79 6.32 -2.96
C ASP A 38 -16.46 5.57 -2.78
N GLY A 39 -16.09 5.33 -1.52
CA GLY A 39 -14.94 4.49 -1.16
C GLY A 39 -14.04 5.07 -0.09
N ARG A 40 -12.97 4.32 0.20
CA ARG A 40 -11.92 4.71 1.14
C ARG A 40 -10.56 4.59 0.46
N TRP A 41 -9.65 5.49 0.81
CA TRP A 41 -8.32 5.54 0.22
C TRP A 41 -7.26 5.79 1.28
N LEU A 42 -6.03 5.35 0.99
CA LEU A 42 -4.88 5.54 1.84
C LEU A 42 -4.00 6.65 1.28
N ARG A 43 -3.53 7.56 2.14
CA ARG A 43 -2.58 8.59 1.72
C ARG A 43 -1.24 7.94 1.40
N ASN A 44 -0.71 8.24 0.22
CA ASN A 44 0.62 7.82 -0.19
C ASN A 44 1.70 8.67 0.50
N ASN A 45 2.09 8.29 1.72
CA ASN A 45 3.12 8.96 2.53
C ASN A 45 3.90 7.99 3.42
N SER A 46 5.01 8.49 4.00
CA SER A 46 5.91 7.71 4.86
C SER A 46 5.20 7.05 6.05
N ALA A 47 4.30 7.77 6.72
CA ALA A 47 3.62 7.27 7.92
C ALA A 47 2.73 6.07 7.58
N THR A 48 1.93 6.19 6.51
CA THR A 48 1.09 5.09 6.02
C THR A 48 1.94 3.88 5.66
N TRP A 49 2.97 4.07 4.81
CA TRP A 49 3.80 2.96 4.34
C TRP A 49 4.56 2.27 5.47
N LYS A 50 5.11 3.05 6.41
CA LYS A 50 5.83 2.51 7.58
C LYS A 50 4.93 1.64 8.43
N GLU A 51 3.65 1.98 8.55
CA GLU A 51 2.70 1.17 9.31
C GLU A 51 2.32 -0.11 8.55
N LEU A 52 1.92 0.01 7.28
CA LEU A 52 1.54 -1.13 6.47
C LEU A 52 2.65 -2.19 6.37
N LEU A 53 3.91 -1.76 6.22
CA LEU A 53 5.04 -2.67 6.06
C LEU A 53 5.38 -3.47 7.32
N LYS A 54 4.91 -3.08 8.51
CA LYS A 54 5.06 -3.88 9.74
C LYS A 54 4.11 -5.07 9.76
N HIS A 55 3.01 -4.99 9.03
CA HIS A 55 1.90 -5.93 9.10
C HIS A 55 1.71 -6.72 7.80
N VAL A 56 2.75 -6.81 6.95
CA VAL A 56 2.66 -7.61 5.74
C VAL A 56 2.44 -9.09 6.12
N ILE A 57 1.40 -9.69 5.54
CA ILE A 57 0.91 -11.04 5.90
C ILE A 57 1.99 -12.12 5.65
N ALA A 58 2.85 -11.90 4.67
CA ALA A 58 3.98 -12.75 4.35
C ALA A 58 5.15 -11.90 3.83
N VAL A 59 6.38 -12.40 3.95
CA VAL A 59 7.53 -11.73 3.34
C VAL A 59 7.32 -11.66 1.82
N PRO A 60 7.29 -10.46 1.22
CA PRO A 60 7.08 -10.31 -0.21
C PRO A 60 8.31 -10.79 -0.98
N LYS A 61 8.10 -11.19 -2.24
CA LYS A 61 9.17 -11.70 -3.11
C LYS A 61 10.27 -10.67 -3.37
N HIS A 62 9.89 -9.40 -3.48
CA HIS A 62 10.81 -8.28 -3.67
C HIS A 62 10.68 -7.31 -2.50
N SER A 63 11.74 -6.56 -2.21
CA SER A 63 11.71 -5.55 -1.15
C SER A 63 10.76 -4.41 -1.55
N PRO A 64 9.76 -4.07 -0.72
CA PRO A 64 8.89 -2.93 -0.99
C PRO A 64 9.66 -1.61 -0.90
N ALA A 65 9.57 -0.84 -1.98
CA ALA A 65 10.20 0.47 -2.07
C ALA A 65 9.16 1.48 -2.56
N PRO A 66 8.18 1.84 -1.69
CA PRO A 66 7.09 2.72 -2.05
C PRO A 66 7.57 4.14 -2.30
N GLU A 67 7.04 4.75 -3.36
CA GLU A 67 7.34 6.12 -3.74
C GLU A 67 6.27 7.06 -3.20
N TYR A 68 6.70 8.07 -2.45
CA TYR A 68 5.84 9.11 -1.91
C TYR A 68 6.60 10.44 -1.84
N ARG A 69 5.89 11.53 -1.56
CA ARG A 69 6.51 12.86 -1.44
C ARG A 69 7.57 12.84 -0.33
N GLY A 70 8.84 13.04 -0.71
CA GLY A 70 9.98 12.99 0.20
C GLY A 70 10.72 11.64 0.23
N ALA A 71 10.23 10.61 -0.46
CA ALA A 71 11.00 9.40 -0.71
C ALA A 71 12.18 9.71 -1.66
N PRO A 72 13.36 9.09 -1.48
CA PRO A 72 14.44 9.18 -2.45
C PRO A 72 13.95 8.71 -3.82
N ARG A 73 14.17 9.51 -4.87
CA ARG A 73 13.85 9.09 -6.24
C ARG A 73 14.80 7.96 -6.63
N LYS A 74 14.25 6.85 -7.11
CA LYS A 74 15.07 5.84 -7.78
C LYS A 74 15.59 6.46 -9.07
N VAL A 75 16.92 6.44 -9.25
CA VAL A 75 17.52 6.69 -10.55
C VAL A 75 17.34 5.37 -11.29
N GLU A 76 16.55 5.36 -12.36
CA GLU A 76 16.52 4.22 -13.28
C GLU A 76 17.84 4.19 -14.05
N ASP A 77 18.55 3.05 -13.99
CA ASP A 77 19.72 2.73 -14.83
C ASP A 77 19.28 2.29 -16.24
#